data_AF-A0A974WGT9-F1
#
_entry.id   AF-A0A974WGT9-F1
#
_cell.length_a   1.000
_cell.length_b   1.000
_cell.length_c   1.000
_cell.angle_alpha   90.00
_cell.angle_beta   90.00
_cell.angle_gamma   90.00
#
_symmetry.space_group_name_H-M   'P 1'
#
loop_
_entity.id
_entity.type
_entity.pdbx_description
1 polymer ?
#
loop_
_entity_poly.entity_id
_entity_poly.type
_entity_poly.pdbx_seq_one_letter_code
_entity_poly.pdbx_strand_id
1 'polypeptide(L)'
;MKALRYIIAICTITSLMAIMGCDSGGEEAQPNPAVQQVALLVNEGKPWVAQSETSVLKDGFDVSDQFEGFNVTFSEGTFKTENAISSAWPAEGNWQLSGQDINTILRGDGVAMKTRIIGNTLTLTFTAGGPSGGRINSVEGEYQFELISQ
;
A
#
# COMPACT_ATOMS: atom_id res chain seq x y z
N MET A 1 -2.26 -28.71 -70.89
CA MET A 1 -2.67 -28.99 -69.49
C MET A 1 -1.49 -29.09 -68.51
N LYS A 2 -0.41 -28.32 -68.70
CA LYS A 2 0.73 -28.27 -67.76
C LYS A 2 0.80 -26.91 -67.06
N ALA A 3 0.57 -25.81 -67.78
CA ALA A 3 0.53 -24.46 -67.23
C ALA A 3 -0.58 -24.25 -66.16
N LEU A 4 -1.73 -24.90 -66.31
CA LEU A 4 -2.84 -24.80 -65.35
C LEU A 4 -2.54 -25.49 -64.00
N ARG A 5 -1.67 -26.50 -63.98
CA ARG A 5 -1.23 -27.18 -62.75
C ARG A 5 -0.19 -26.36 -61.98
N TYR A 6 0.64 -25.58 -62.68
CA TYR A 6 1.62 -24.69 -62.04
C TYR A 6 0.97 -23.45 -61.42
N ILE A 7 -0.12 -22.93 -62.01
CA ILE A 7 -0.83 -21.76 -61.46
C ILE A 7 -1.52 -22.11 -60.14
N ILE A 8 -2.09 -23.31 -60.01
CA ILE A 8 -2.73 -23.76 -58.76
C ILE A 8 -1.67 -24.07 -57.66
N ALA A 9 -0.50 -24.57 -58.05
CA ALA A 9 0.59 -24.87 -57.10
C ALA A 9 1.31 -23.61 -56.57
N ILE A 10 1.34 -22.51 -57.34
CA ILE A 10 1.96 -21.25 -56.93
C ILE A 10 1.04 -20.46 -55.98
N CYS A 11 -0.28 -20.52 -56.16
CA CYS A 11 -1.23 -19.84 -55.27
C CYS A 11 -1.34 -20.46 -53.86
N THR A 12 -0.91 -21.72 -53.66
CA THR A 12 -0.92 -22.36 -52.34
C THR A 12 0.34 -22.10 -51.51
N ILE A 13 1.46 -21.68 -52.12
CA ILE A 13 2.73 -21.46 -51.42
C ILE A 13 2.84 -20.05 -50.82
N THR A 14 2.09 -19.08 -51.33
CA THR A 14 2.02 -17.71 -50.77
C THR A 14 1.13 -17.57 -49.53
N SER A 15 0.38 -18.62 -49.15
CA SER A 15 -0.47 -18.61 -47.95
C SER A 15 0.24 -19.02 -46.66
N LEU A 16 1.52 -19.43 -46.72
CA LEU A 16 2.24 -20.00 -45.57
C LEU A 16 3.32 -19.07 -44.96
N MET A 17 3.31 -17.77 -45.30
CA MET A 17 4.37 -16.83 -44.92
C MET A 17 3.87 -15.55 -44.23
N ALA A 18 2.70 -15.60 -43.58
CA ALA A 18 2.08 -14.45 -42.90
C ALA A 18 1.93 -14.63 -41.38
N ILE A 19 2.84 -15.35 -40.71
CA ILE A 19 2.85 -15.47 -39.24
C ILE A 19 4.21 -15.16 -38.59
N MET A 20 5.05 -14.36 -39.26
CA MET A 20 6.21 -13.72 -38.61
C MET A 20 6.07 -12.21 -38.77
N GLY A 21 5.52 -11.56 -37.74
CA GLY A 21 5.31 -10.12 -37.77
C GLY A 21 4.34 -9.61 -36.70
N CYS A 22 4.42 -10.14 -35.48
CA CYS A 22 4.05 -9.36 -34.31
C CYS A 22 5.24 -9.41 -33.36
N ASP A 23 6.24 -8.60 -33.71
CA ASP A 23 7.17 -8.03 -32.74
C ASP A 23 6.38 -6.99 -31.94
N SER A 24 5.47 -7.46 -31.08
CA SER A 24 5.09 -6.67 -29.92
C SER A 24 6.03 -7.16 -28.84
N GLY A 25 7.17 -6.50 -28.72
CA GLY A 25 8.00 -6.55 -27.53
C GLY A 25 7.07 -6.37 -26.34
N GLY A 26 6.68 -7.49 -25.75
CA GLY A 26 6.12 -7.54 -24.43
C GLY A 26 7.29 -7.19 -23.54
N GLU A 27 7.55 -5.89 -23.38
CA GLU A 27 7.99 -5.42 -22.08
C GLU A 27 6.98 -5.98 -21.11
N GLU A 28 7.32 -7.12 -20.50
CA GLU A 28 6.75 -7.54 -19.24
C GLU A 28 6.78 -6.29 -18.38
N ALA A 29 5.63 -5.64 -18.22
CA ALA A 29 5.54 -4.39 -17.50
C ALA A 29 6.11 -4.65 -16.11
N GLN A 30 7.34 -4.18 -15.88
CA GLN A 30 8.02 -4.31 -14.61
C GLN A 30 7.01 -3.82 -13.55
N PRO A 31 6.71 -4.64 -12.53
CA PRO A 31 5.60 -4.33 -11.66
C PRO A 31 5.87 -3.01 -10.94
N ASN A 32 4.99 -2.02 -11.12
CA ASN A 32 5.16 -0.67 -10.57
C ASN A 32 5.30 -0.75 -9.04
N PRO A 33 6.44 -0.36 -8.45
CA PRO A 33 6.66 -0.47 -7.01
C PRO A 33 5.63 0.27 -6.15
N ALA A 34 5.10 1.41 -6.64
CA ALA A 34 4.05 2.14 -5.94
C ALA A 34 2.74 1.35 -5.90
N VAL A 35 2.37 0.67 -7.00
CA VAL A 35 1.17 -0.18 -7.05
C VAL A 35 1.32 -1.37 -6.10
N GLN A 36 2.50 -1.99 -6.07
CA GLN A 36 2.80 -3.07 -5.12
C GLN A 36 2.68 -2.61 -3.67
N GLN A 37 3.22 -1.43 -3.34
CA GLN A 37 3.17 -0.88 -2.00
C GLN A 37 1.73 -0.56 -1.56
N VAL A 38 0.90 -0.01 -2.45
CA VAL A 38 -0.53 0.20 -2.17
C VAL A 38 -1.22 -1.14 -1.89
N ALA A 39 -0.98 -2.16 -2.73
CA ALA A 39 -1.58 -3.47 -2.54
C ALA A 39 -1.18 -4.12 -1.20
N LEU A 40 0.11 -4.02 -0.83
CA LEU A 40 0.60 -4.49 0.47
C LEU A 40 -0.07 -3.76 1.63
N LEU A 41 -0.18 -2.42 1.57
CA LEU A 41 -0.79 -1.64 2.65
C LEU A 41 -2.29 -1.91 2.79
N VAL A 42 -3.00 -2.01 1.66
CA VAL A 42 -4.44 -2.37 1.62
C VAL A 42 -4.69 -3.77 2.15
N ASN A 43 -3.70 -4.67 2.04
CA ASN A 43 -3.73 -5.98 2.70
C ASN A 43 -4.99 -6.80 2.36
N GLU A 44 -5.41 -6.80 1.09
CA GLU A 44 -6.65 -7.45 0.62
C GLU A 44 -7.92 -6.95 1.34
N GLY A 45 -7.88 -5.78 1.97
CA GLY A 45 -8.94 -5.21 2.80
C GLY A 45 -8.99 -5.76 4.24
N LYS A 46 -8.01 -6.56 4.67
CA LYS A 46 -7.93 -7.09 6.04
C LYS A 46 -7.32 -6.05 6.99
N PRO A 47 -7.78 -6.01 8.26
CA PRO A 47 -7.24 -5.07 9.23
C PRO A 47 -5.81 -5.40 9.64
N TRP A 48 -5.05 -4.34 9.91
CA TRP A 48 -3.81 -4.39 10.67
C TRP A 48 -4.12 -4.14 12.14
N VAL A 49 -3.75 -5.06 13.02
CA VAL A 49 -4.13 -5.04 14.44
C VAL A 49 -2.92 -4.90 15.36
N ALA A 50 -3.10 -4.21 16.48
CA ALA A 50 -2.15 -4.22 17.59
C ALA A 50 -2.36 -5.51 18.41
N GLN A 51 -1.42 -6.47 18.36
CA GLN A 51 -1.54 -7.75 19.09
C GLN A 51 -0.62 -7.88 20.32
N SER A 52 0.42 -7.07 20.45
CA SER A 52 1.42 -7.21 21.52
C SER A 52 1.24 -6.17 22.62
N GLU A 53 1.66 -6.53 23.83
CA GLU A 53 1.77 -5.63 24.99
C GLU A 53 2.69 -4.42 24.70
N THR A 54 3.54 -4.49 23.66
CA THR A 54 4.47 -3.42 23.25
C THR A 54 4.30 -3.07 21.76
N SER A 55 3.05 -2.87 21.31
CA SER A 55 2.71 -2.61 19.91
C SER A 55 2.72 -1.11 19.56
N VAL A 56 2.64 -0.22 20.54
CA VAL A 56 2.60 1.23 20.32
C VAL A 56 3.59 1.96 21.22
N LEU A 57 4.55 2.64 20.61
CA LEU A 57 5.46 3.55 21.30
C LEU A 57 5.07 5.00 21.02
N LYS A 58 5.19 5.85 22.04
CA LYS A 58 5.14 7.31 21.92
C LYS A 58 6.42 7.90 22.51
N ASP A 59 7.18 8.64 21.70
CA ASP A 59 8.46 9.24 22.07
C ASP A 59 9.43 8.20 22.70
N GLY A 60 9.35 6.95 22.23
CA GLY A 60 10.12 5.81 22.73
C GLY A 60 9.57 5.13 23.99
N PHE A 61 8.49 5.64 24.58
CA PHE A 61 7.81 5.02 25.73
C PHE A 61 6.63 4.17 25.28
N ASP A 62 6.46 3.02 25.90
CA ASP A 62 5.31 2.16 25.64
C ASP A 62 4.00 2.81 26.10
N VAL A 63 3.04 2.88 25.19
CA VAL A 63 1.68 3.39 25.41
C VAL A 63 0.62 2.41 24.89
N SER A 64 0.98 1.15 24.68
CA SER A 64 0.11 0.12 24.09
C SER A 64 -1.21 -0.06 24.84
N ASP A 65 -1.19 0.07 26.17
CA ASP A 65 -2.40 0.02 27.01
C ASP A 65 -3.48 1.04 26.61
N GLN A 66 -3.09 2.15 25.97
CA GLN A 66 -4.04 3.19 25.52
C GLN A 66 -4.70 2.85 24.17
N PHE A 67 -4.16 1.86 23.46
CA PHE A 67 -4.58 1.42 22.13
C PHE A 67 -5.00 -0.06 22.14
N GLU A 68 -5.49 -0.56 23.29
CA GLU A 68 -5.99 -1.93 23.40
C GLU A 68 -7.10 -2.19 22.37
N GLY A 69 -6.94 -3.24 21.58
CA GLY A 69 -7.87 -3.58 20.50
C GLY A 69 -7.79 -2.64 19.29
N PHE A 70 -6.77 -1.78 19.19
CA PHE A 70 -6.58 -0.93 18.03
C PHE A 70 -6.45 -1.75 16.75
N ASN A 71 -7.19 -1.32 15.73
CA ASN A 71 -7.01 -1.82 14.38
C ASN A 71 -7.20 -0.72 13.34
N VAL A 72 -6.57 -0.90 12.19
CA VAL A 72 -6.72 -0.03 11.02
C VAL A 72 -6.91 -0.86 9.77
N THR A 73 -7.93 -0.52 8.99
CA THR A 73 -8.16 -1.10 7.66
C THR A 73 -7.90 -0.04 6.61
N PHE A 74 -6.92 -0.29 5.75
CA PHE A 74 -6.66 0.55 4.59
C PHE A 74 -7.46 0.06 3.38
N SER A 75 -8.04 0.99 2.65
CA SER A 75 -8.59 0.82 1.31
C SER A 75 -7.87 1.79 0.36
N GLU A 76 -8.03 1.64 -0.95
CA GLU A 76 -7.40 2.58 -1.89
C GLU A 76 -7.87 4.02 -1.61
N GLY A 77 -6.95 4.85 -1.13
CA GLY A 77 -7.19 6.26 -0.83
C GLY A 77 -7.89 6.56 0.50
N THR A 78 -8.36 5.55 1.25
CA THR A 78 -9.10 5.73 2.51
C THR A 78 -8.67 4.75 3.60
N PHE A 79 -8.97 5.06 4.86
CA PHE A 79 -8.79 4.13 5.97
C PHE A 79 -9.88 4.28 7.01
N LYS A 80 -10.04 3.26 7.84
CA LYS A 80 -10.87 3.26 9.05
C LYS A 80 -10.09 2.70 10.21
N THR A 81 -10.32 3.23 11.41
CA THR A 81 -9.72 2.76 12.65
C THR A 81 -10.78 2.38 13.66
N GLU A 82 -10.46 1.41 14.50
CA GLU A 82 -11.23 1.07 15.70
C GLU A 82 -10.35 1.17 16.93
N ASN A 83 -10.93 1.52 18.08
CA ASN A 83 -10.22 1.74 19.36
C ASN A 83 -9.02 2.71 19.23
N ALA A 84 -9.17 3.70 18.34
CA ALA A 84 -8.19 4.76 18.13
C ALA A 84 -8.39 5.92 19.11
N ILE A 85 -7.28 6.54 19.50
CA ILE A 85 -7.30 7.83 20.17
C ILE A 85 -7.35 8.92 19.09
N SER A 86 -8.49 9.63 19.01
CA SER A 86 -8.79 10.66 17.98
C SER A 86 -7.66 11.66 17.70
N SER A 87 -6.87 11.95 18.73
CA SER A 87 -5.81 12.95 18.69
C SER A 87 -4.49 12.44 18.09
N ALA A 88 -4.33 11.10 17.96
CA ALA A 88 -3.27 10.45 17.19
C ALA A 88 -3.79 9.89 15.86
N TRP A 89 -4.99 9.32 15.88
CA TRP A 89 -5.65 8.65 14.77
C TRP A 89 -7.13 9.06 14.67
N PRO A 90 -7.58 9.64 13.54
CA PRO A 90 -9.01 9.82 13.32
C PRO A 90 -9.67 8.47 13.05
N ALA A 91 -10.97 8.37 13.36
CA ALA A 91 -11.77 7.15 13.17
C ALA A 91 -11.84 6.70 11.70
N GLU A 92 -11.75 7.65 10.77
CA GLU A 92 -11.65 7.41 9.34
C GLU A 92 -10.97 8.59 8.67
N GLY A 93 -10.50 8.39 7.44
CA GLY A 93 -9.90 9.46 6.67
C GLY A 93 -9.40 9.02 5.32
N ASN A 94 -8.78 9.97 4.61
CA ASN A 94 -8.13 9.73 3.34
C ASN A 94 -6.62 9.56 3.53
N TRP A 95 -5.97 8.89 2.59
CA TRP A 95 -4.51 8.85 2.50
C TRP A 95 -4.08 8.77 1.04
N GLN A 96 -2.83 9.08 0.77
CA GLN A 96 -2.20 8.86 -0.53
C GLN A 96 -0.73 8.49 -0.35
N LEU A 97 -0.16 7.75 -1.30
CA LEU A 97 1.29 7.60 -1.34
C LEU A 97 1.95 8.97 -1.51
N SER A 98 3.02 9.21 -0.76
CA SER A 98 3.88 10.34 -1.00
C SER A 98 4.59 10.12 -2.34
N GLY A 99 4.33 11.00 -3.32
CA GLY A 99 5.02 10.93 -4.62
C GLY A 99 6.54 11.13 -4.54
N GLN A 100 7.10 11.38 -3.35
CA GLN A 100 8.53 11.52 -3.10
C GLN A 100 9.17 10.26 -2.49
N ASP A 101 8.39 9.45 -1.77
CA ASP A 101 8.85 8.22 -1.12
C ASP A 101 7.69 7.22 -1.06
N ILE A 102 7.84 6.10 -1.77
CA ILE A 102 6.83 5.03 -1.80
C ILE A 102 6.59 4.45 -0.40
N ASN A 103 7.56 4.53 0.51
CA ASN A 103 7.41 4.04 1.88
C ASN A 103 6.82 5.10 2.82
N THR A 104 6.24 6.18 2.29
CA THR A 104 5.58 7.22 3.08
C THR A 104 4.18 7.44 2.52
N ILE A 105 3.17 7.46 3.39
CA ILE A 105 1.83 7.93 3.06
C ILE A 105 1.60 9.32 3.64
N LEU A 106 0.82 10.15 2.95
CA LEU A 106 0.29 11.39 3.46
C LEU A 106 -1.17 11.17 3.83
N ARG A 107 -1.48 11.28 5.13
CA ARG A 107 -2.85 11.24 5.64
C ARG A 107 -3.57 12.55 5.31
N GLY A 108 -4.88 12.50 5.15
CA GLY A 108 -5.69 13.65 4.68
C GLY A 108 -5.67 14.88 5.60
N ASP A 109 -5.23 14.73 6.84
CA ASP A 109 -4.98 15.79 7.81
C ASP A 109 -3.57 16.42 7.70
N GLY A 110 -2.77 15.98 6.72
CA GLY A 110 -1.41 16.48 6.47
C GLY A 110 -0.31 15.72 7.23
N VAL A 111 -0.65 14.69 8.00
CA VAL A 111 0.33 13.88 8.73
C VAL A 111 1.05 12.94 7.76
N ALA A 112 2.37 13.08 7.65
CA ALA A 112 3.21 12.15 6.90
C ALA A 112 3.55 10.94 7.78
N MET A 113 3.31 9.74 7.26
CA MET A 113 3.50 8.48 7.96
C MET A 113 4.44 7.58 7.19
N LYS A 114 5.58 7.22 7.78
CA LYS A 114 6.47 6.21 7.22
C LYS A 114 5.85 4.84 7.44
N THR A 115 5.84 4.04 6.39
CA THR A 115 5.33 2.67 6.36
C THR A 115 6.48 1.72 6.10
N ARG A 116 6.55 0.62 6.85
CA ARG A 116 7.43 -0.51 6.55
C ARG A 116 6.64 -1.79 6.70
N ILE A 117 6.57 -2.58 5.63
CA ILE A 117 5.85 -3.85 5.62
C ILE A 117 6.88 -4.96 5.45
N ILE A 118 6.94 -5.90 6.39
CA ILE A 118 7.80 -7.09 6.34
C ILE A 118 6.97 -8.31 6.70
N GLY A 119 6.72 -9.18 5.72
CA GLY A 119 5.81 -10.31 5.91
C GLY A 119 4.41 -9.82 6.30
N ASN A 120 3.95 -10.25 7.48
CA ASN A 120 2.63 -9.90 8.02
C ASN A 120 2.69 -8.76 9.04
N THR A 121 3.79 -8.02 9.10
CA THR A 121 3.98 -6.91 10.05
C THR A 121 4.07 -5.58 9.33
N LEU A 122 3.23 -4.63 9.74
CA LEU A 122 3.25 -3.23 9.32
C LEU A 122 3.76 -2.36 10.46
N THR A 123 4.86 -1.64 10.23
CA THR A 123 5.31 -0.56 11.10
C THR A 123 4.87 0.78 10.53
N LEU A 124 4.20 1.60 11.35
CA LEU A 124 3.84 2.98 11.03
C LEU A 124 4.57 3.93 11.98
N THR A 125 5.30 4.91 11.45
CA THR A 125 5.96 5.96 12.24
C THR A 125 5.53 7.33 11.78
N PHE A 126 5.02 8.16 12.71
CA PHE A 126 4.50 9.49 12.40
C PHE A 126 4.47 10.39 13.64
N THR A 127 4.46 11.70 13.43
CA THR A 127 4.23 12.66 14.52
C THR A 127 2.76 13.08 14.50
N ALA A 128 2.09 13.01 15.65
CA ALA A 128 0.73 13.48 15.82
C ALA A 128 0.61 14.38 17.04
N GLY A 129 -0.49 15.14 17.11
CA GLY A 129 -0.79 16.14 18.14
C GLY A 129 -0.69 17.59 17.64
N GLY A 130 -1.66 18.40 18.06
CA GLY A 130 -1.67 19.87 17.88
C GLY A 130 -1.35 20.60 19.19
N PRO A 131 -1.28 21.95 19.18
CA PRO A 131 -0.82 22.73 20.33
C PRO A 131 -1.60 22.38 21.59
N SER A 132 -0.94 21.65 22.51
CA SER A 132 -1.57 21.20 23.74
C SER A 132 -1.52 22.32 24.78
N GLY A 133 -2.70 22.85 25.13
CA GLY A 133 -2.84 23.75 26.27
C GLY A 133 -2.62 22.98 27.58
N GLY A 134 -1.37 22.89 28.03
CA GLY A 134 -1.01 22.71 29.45
C GLY A 134 -1.46 21.42 30.15
N ARG A 135 -1.69 20.32 29.43
CA ARG A 135 -1.91 19.00 30.05
C ARG A 135 -0.65 18.15 29.93
N ILE A 136 -0.18 17.65 31.06
CA ILE A 136 0.99 16.78 31.27
C ILE A 136 0.98 15.46 30.48
N ASN A 137 -0.17 15.04 29.93
CA ASN A 137 -0.26 13.95 28.95
C ASN A 137 -0.31 14.55 27.54
N SER A 138 0.79 15.17 27.11
CA SER A 138 0.87 15.77 25.78
C SER A 138 0.57 14.71 24.74
N VAL A 139 -0.50 14.89 23.97
CA VAL A 139 -0.81 14.07 22.80
C VAL A 139 0.28 14.23 21.74
N GLU A 140 0.91 15.40 21.70
CA GLU A 140 2.01 15.68 20.78
C GLU A 140 3.17 14.73 21.03
N GLY A 141 3.60 14.04 19.98
CA GLY A 141 4.74 13.12 20.03
C GLY A 141 4.90 12.31 18.75
N GLU A 142 6.04 11.66 18.65
CA GLU A 142 6.29 10.63 17.63
C GLU A 142 5.67 9.32 18.08
N TYR A 143 4.79 8.77 17.25
CA TYR A 143 4.18 7.48 17.43
C TYR A 143 4.84 6.45 16.52
N GLN A 144 5.06 5.24 17.05
CA GLN A 144 5.42 4.06 16.30
C GLN A 144 4.43 2.94 16.61
N PHE A 145 3.68 2.50 15.60
CA PHE A 145 2.79 1.34 15.69
C PHE A 145 3.45 0.15 15.01
N GLU A 146 3.47 -1.00 15.66
CA GLU A 146 3.78 -2.30 15.07
C GLU A 146 2.50 -3.13 15.05
N LEU A 147 2.02 -3.42 13.84
CA LEU A 147 0.71 -4.04 13.60
C LEU A 147 0.88 -5.33 12.83
N ILE A 148 -0.02 -6.28 13.06
CA ILE A 148 -0.01 -7.59 12.42
C ILE A 148 -1.25 -7.72 11.52
N SER A 149 -1.06 -8.23 10.31
CA SER A 149 -2.15 -8.56 9.38
C SER A 149 -3.01 -9.70 9.95
N GLN A 150 -4.34 -9.54 9.92
CA GLN A 150 -5.30 -10.61 10.25
C GLN A 150 -5.69 -11.46 9.04
#